data_AF-A0A956YW87-F1
#
_entry.id   AF-A0A956YW87-F1
#
_cell.length_a   1.000
_cell.length_b   1.000
_cell.length_c   1.000
_cell.angle_alpha   90.00
_cell.angle_beta   90.00
_cell.angle_gamma   90.00
#
_symmetry.space_group_name_H-M   'P 1'
#
loop_
_entity.id
_entity.type
_entity.pdbx_description
1 polymer ?
#
loop_
_entity_poly.entity_id
_entity_poly.type
_entity_poly.pdbx_seq_one_letter_code
_entity_poly.pdbx_strand_id
1 'polypeptide(L)'
;APPFMGGRATPEPSLEELAGQRTGVEVIPHTTTSAHKAEAALLEMLEAGTPALLQVDMGYLPYFDFGGQEYHFGGHVVVACGYDPATREVLIADRDATLHPVSWEALAQARGSTHKPFPPKHRWCSFNFTHRHPPQPHAIFTAIERQVDGMLHPPISNFGVRGIRKTAQLVPHWHETLAPDALKWALFNSYIFISPVGGSGGGMFRYMFSRFLHEAAAITGCDELADSGRAFERIGDAWAQVGDWFKAVSEVDDPAARLAECKLPLEEIAALEGEAWARLDEIVQAEGMAM
;
A
#
# COMPACT_ATOMS: atom_id res chain seq x y z
N ALA A 1 5.64 -14.27 -16.23
CA ALA A 1 5.25 -12.96 -15.66
C ALA A 1 6.47 -12.36 -14.98
N PRO A 2 6.68 -11.04 -15.05
CA PRO A 2 7.77 -10.40 -14.32
C PRO A 2 7.63 -10.65 -12.81
N PRO A 3 8.73 -10.77 -12.07
CA PRO A 3 8.69 -10.92 -10.62
C PRO A 3 8.04 -9.69 -9.97
N PHE A 4 7.31 -9.93 -8.89
CA PHE A 4 6.68 -8.87 -8.08
C PHE A 4 7.43 -8.73 -6.75
N MET A 5 7.83 -7.50 -6.44
CA MET A 5 8.45 -7.13 -5.16
C MET A 5 7.55 -6.11 -4.48
N GLY A 6 6.80 -6.54 -3.47
CA GLY A 6 5.86 -5.69 -2.73
C GLY A 6 6.37 -5.33 -1.34
N GLY A 7 6.06 -4.11 -0.91
CA GLY A 7 6.42 -3.60 0.41
C GLY A 7 5.36 -3.79 1.50
N ARG A 8 4.17 -4.22 1.13
CA ARG A 8 3.05 -4.51 2.03
C ARG A 8 2.30 -5.76 1.58
N ALA A 9 1.69 -6.46 2.53
CA ALA A 9 0.71 -7.49 2.24
C ALA A 9 -0.71 -6.89 2.25
N THR A 10 -1.64 -7.53 1.55
CA THR A 10 -3.07 -7.24 1.71
C THR A 10 -3.55 -7.94 2.99
N PRO A 11 -3.95 -7.20 4.03
CA PRO A 11 -4.47 -7.82 5.24
C PRO A 11 -5.86 -8.41 4.98
N GLU A 12 -6.20 -9.44 5.74
CA GLU A 12 -7.57 -9.92 5.92
C GLU A 12 -7.87 -9.87 7.43
N PRO A 13 -8.84 -9.07 7.91
CA PRO A 13 -9.71 -8.13 7.17
C PRO A 13 -8.97 -6.97 6.49
N SER A 14 -9.68 -6.20 5.67
CA SER A 14 -9.12 -5.05 4.92
C SER A 14 -8.51 -3.96 5.82
N LEU A 15 -7.72 -3.06 5.24
CA LEU A 15 -7.10 -1.96 5.98
C LEU A 15 -8.14 -1.06 6.64
N GLU A 16 -9.22 -0.76 5.92
CA GLU A 16 -10.34 0.06 6.37
C GLU A 16 -11.04 -0.60 7.57
N GLU A 17 -11.33 -1.90 7.49
CA GLU A 17 -11.95 -2.66 8.58
C GLU A 17 -11.04 -2.72 9.81
N LEU A 18 -9.73 -2.97 9.63
CA LEU A 18 -8.77 -2.98 10.73
C LEU A 18 -8.63 -1.61 11.39
N ALA A 19 -8.60 -0.53 10.59
CA ALA A 19 -8.59 0.83 11.11
C ALA A 19 -9.87 1.12 11.90
N GLY A 20 -11.03 0.73 11.36
CA GLY A 20 -12.33 0.87 12.02
C GLY A 20 -12.40 0.15 13.37
N GLN A 21 -12.00 -1.13 13.40
CA GLN A 21 -11.95 -1.94 14.63
C GLN A 21 -11.09 -1.30 15.73
N ARG A 22 -10.00 -0.62 15.36
CA ARG A 22 -9.05 0.00 16.31
C ARG A 22 -9.43 1.41 16.75
N THR A 23 -10.38 2.04 16.06
CA THR A 23 -10.77 3.44 16.27
C THR A 23 -12.26 3.61 16.55
N GLY A 24 -13.03 2.52 16.67
CA GLY A 24 -14.47 2.56 16.92
C GLY A 24 -15.29 3.13 15.75
N VAL A 25 -14.69 3.21 14.55
CA VAL A 25 -15.40 3.59 13.33
C VAL A 25 -15.95 2.33 12.68
N GLU A 26 -17.27 2.26 12.55
CA GLU A 26 -17.90 1.16 11.83
C GLU A 26 -17.77 1.40 10.32
N VAL A 27 -17.12 0.47 9.63
CA VAL A 27 -16.92 0.49 8.17
C VAL A 27 -17.94 -0.48 7.57
N ILE A 28 -18.85 0.03 6.75
CA ILE A 28 -19.96 -0.75 6.18
C ILE A 28 -19.69 -0.88 4.67
N PRO A 29 -19.16 -2.02 4.20
CA PRO A 29 -18.94 -2.26 2.79
C PRO A 29 -20.25 -2.60 2.08
N HIS A 30 -20.44 -2.01 0.91
CA HIS A 30 -21.56 -2.26 0.02
C HIS A 30 -21.04 -2.65 -1.36
N THR A 31 -21.79 -3.49 -2.07
CA THR A 31 -21.48 -3.86 -3.47
C THR A 31 -22.76 -4.16 -4.22
N THR A 32 -22.76 -3.89 -5.52
CA THR A 32 -23.87 -4.24 -6.39
C THR A 32 -23.37 -4.47 -7.81
N THR A 33 -24.06 -5.29 -8.58
CA THR A 33 -23.79 -5.44 -10.02
C THR A 33 -24.63 -4.49 -10.88
N SER A 34 -25.48 -3.67 -10.27
CA SER A 34 -26.37 -2.73 -10.97
C SER A 34 -25.80 -1.31 -10.93
N ALA A 35 -25.39 -0.79 -12.09
CA ALA A 35 -24.92 0.59 -12.23
C ALA A 35 -25.96 1.61 -11.73
N HIS A 36 -27.24 1.40 -12.05
CA HIS A 36 -28.34 2.26 -11.59
C HIS A 36 -28.49 2.28 -10.06
N LYS A 37 -28.39 1.13 -9.39
CA LYS A 37 -28.43 1.09 -7.91
C LYS A 37 -27.21 1.78 -7.30
N ALA A 38 -26.04 1.55 -7.88
CA ALA A 38 -24.79 2.19 -7.46
C ALA A 38 -24.81 3.71 -7.65
N GLU A 39 -25.53 4.20 -8.67
CA GLU A 39 -25.80 5.60 -8.93
C GLU A 39 -26.71 6.22 -7.87
N ALA A 40 -27.90 5.65 -7.70
CA ALA A 40 -28.86 6.14 -6.73
C ALA A 40 -28.26 6.22 -5.32
N ALA A 41 -27.54 5.18 -4.88
CA ALA A 41 -26.91 5.16 -3.57
C ALA A 41 -25.82 6.24 -3.41
N LEU A 42 -25.03 6.52 -4.46
CA LEU A 42 -24.01 7.56 -4.39
C LEU A 42 -24.63 8.95 -4.33
N LEU A 43 -25.65 9.22 -5.17
CA LEU A 43 -26.35 10.50 -5.15
C LEU A 43 -27.03 10.75 -3.79
N GLU A 44 -27.69 9.74 -3.22
CA GLU A 44 -28.31 9.84 -1.89
C GLU A 44 -27.29 10.25 -0.81
N MET A 45 -26.10 9.63 -0.81
CA MET A 45 -25.04 9.99 0.15
C MET A 45 -24.54 11.42 -0.07
N LEU A 46 -24.28 11.81 -1.32
CA LEU A 46 -23.76 13.14 -1.63
C LEU A 46 -24.78 14.26 -1.37
N GLU A 47 -26.07 14.03 -1.66
CA GLU A 47 -27.17 14.93 -1.32
C GLU A 47 -27.33 15.10 0.20
N ALA A 48 -27.07 14.04 0.97
CA ALA A 48 -27.01 14.08 2.43
C ALA A 48 -25.71 14.70 2.99
N GLY A 49 -24.82 15.21 2.13
CA GLY A 49 -23.53 15.79 2.52
C GLY A 49 -22.52 14.77 3.06
N THR A 50 -22.68 13.49 2.71
CA THR A 50 -21.83 12.39 3.17
C THR A 50 -20.91 11.93 2.03
N PRO A 51 -19.58 12.12 2.14
CA PRO A 51 -18.64 11.57 1.17
C PRO A 51 -18.64 10.04 1.17
N ALA A 52 -18.38 9.44 0.01
CA ALA A 52 -18.37 7.99 -0.17
C ALA A 52 -17.00 7.50 -0.62
N LEU A 53 -16.45 6.50 0.09
CA LEU A 53 -15.26 5.79 -0.38
C LEU A 53 -15.67 4.80 -1.47
N LEU A 54 -15.09 4.93 -2.66
CA LEU A 54 -15.41 4.13 -3.84
C LEU A 54 -14.23 3.26 -4.23
N GLN A 55 -14.49 2.02 -4.61
CA GLN A 55 -13.52 1.22 -5.36
C GLN A 55 -13.73 1.44 -6.86
N VAL A 56 -12.66 1.74 -7.58
CA VAL A 56 -12.69 2.13 -9.00
C VAL A 56 -11.52 1.50 -9.76
N ASP A 57 -11.68 1.34 -11.07
CA ASP A 57 -10.60 1.02 -11.98
C ASP A 57 -9.87 2.28 -12.43
N MET A 58 -8.59 2.34 -12.06
CA MET A 58 -7.70 3.45 -12.34
C MET A 58 -7.58 3.74 -13.85
N GLY A 59 -7.75 2.72 -14.70
CA GLY A 59 -7.69 2.84 -16.16
C GLY A 59 -8.77 3.73 -16.79
N TYR A 60 -9.88 3.95 -16.07
CA TYR A 60 -11.02 4.75 -16.56
C TYR A 60 -11.08 6.15 -15.95
N LEU A 61 -10.14 6.50 -15.07
CA LEU A 61 -10.09 7.82 -14.45
C LEU A 61 -9.36 8.80 -15.38
N PRO A 62 -9.99 9.93 -15.77
CA PRO A 62 -9.50 10.78 -16.87
C PRO A 62 -8.25 11.60 -16.51
N TYR A 63 -7.89 11.68 -15.23
CA TYR A 63 -6.73 12.42 -14.74
C TYR A 63 -5.46 11.56 -14.63
N PHE A 64 -5.55 10.24 -14.86
CA PHE A 64 -4.37 9.40 -15.01
C PHE A 64 -3.93 9.32 -16.47
N ASP A 65 -2.65 9.55 -16.71
CA ASP A 65 -2.01 9.32 -18.00
C ASP A 65 -1.05 8.14 -17.91
N PHE A 66 -1.35 7.09 -18.68
CA PHE A 66 -0.54 5.88 -18.78
C PHE A 66 0.31 5.86 -20.06
N GLY A 67 0.58 7.04 -20.66
CA GLY A 67 1.42 7.16 -21.86
C GLY A 67 0.79 6.49 -23.08
N GLY A 68 -0.55 6.49 -23.17
CA GLY A 68 -1.31 5.83 -24.22
C GLY A 68 -1.37 4.29 -24.12
N GLN A 69 -0.87 3.70 -23.04
CA GLN A 69 -0.98 2.26 -22.81
C GLN A 69 -2.30 1.90 -22.11
N GLU A 70 -2.89 0.77 -22.52
CA GLU A 70 -4.03 0.20 -21.80
C GLU A 70 -3.56 -0.32 -20.43
N TYR A 71 -4.14 0.23 -19.37
CA TYR A 71 -3.81 -0.13 -17.99
C TYR A 71 -5.10 -0.28 -17.18
N HIS A 72 -5.22 -1.39 -16.44
CA HIS A 72 -6.39 -1.67 -15.62
C HIS A 72 -6.00 -2.13 -14.22
N PHE A 73 -6.54 -1.44 -13.21
CA PHE A 73 -6.38 -1.77 -11.80
C PHE A 73 -7.63 -1.33 -11.03
N GLY A 74 -8.63 -2.22 -10.98
CA GLY A 74 -9.86 -2.04 -10.20
C GLY A 74 -9.71 -2.19 -8.68
N GLY A 75 -8.48 -2.21 -8.18
CA GLY A 75 -8.20 -2.16 -6.74
C GLY A 75 -8.04 -0.75 -6.19
N HIS A 76 -8.15 0.29 -7.04
CA HIS A 76 -7.94 1.68 -6.64
C HIS A 76 -9.11 2.20 -5.82
N VAL A 77 -8.82 3.07 -4.86
CA VAL A 77 -9.81 3.59 -3.90
C VAL A 77 -9.75 5.11 -3.91
N VAL A 78 -10.90 5.74 -4.08
CA VAL A 78 -11.06 7.21 -4.14
C VAL A 78 -12.24 7.65 -3.28
N VAL A 79 -12.35 8.94 -2.96
CA VAL A 79 -13.49 9.50 -2.23
C VAL A 79 -14.31 10.40 -3.16
N ALA A 80 -15.58 10.07 -3.38
CA ALA A 80 -16.53 11.00 -3.99
C ALA A 80 -17.02 11.98 -2.91
N CYS A 81 -16.88 13.27 -3.16
CA CYS A 81 -17.13 14.32 -2.16
C CYS A 81 -18.05 15.45 -2.64
N GLY A 82 -18.50 15.43 -3.89
CA GLY A 82 -19.47 16.38 -4.42
C GLY A 82 -20.06 15.91 -5.74
N TYR A 83 -21.19 16.50 -6.12
CA TYR A 83 -21.86 16.25 -7.40
C TYR A 83 -22.39 17.58 -7.95
N ASP A 84 -22.12 17.86 -9.22
CA ASP A 84 -22.71 18.97 -9.96
C ASP A 84 -23.80 18.44 -10.91
N PRO A 85 -25.10 18.70 -10.62
CA PRO A 85 -26.20 18.28 -11.48
C PRO A 85 -26.21 18.94 -12.86
N ALA A 86 -25.62 20.13 -13.01
CA ALA A 86 -25.62 20.87 -14.27
C ALA A 86 -24.64 20.25 -15.29
N THR A 87 -23.48 19.79 -14.82
CA THR A 87 -22.47 19.13 -15.67
C THR A 87 -22.50 17.61 -15.60
N ARG A 88 -23.25 17.03 -14.64
CA ARG A 88 -23.22 15.61 -14.26
C ARG A 88 -21.81 15.14 -13.90
N GLU A 89 -21.04 15.97 -13.21
CA GLU A 89 -19.70 15.63 -12.74
C GLU A 89 -19.70 15.30 -11.25
N VAL A 90 -18.92 14.30 -10.86
CA VAL A 90 -18.65 13.95 -9.48
C VAL A 90 -17.26 14.46 -9.13
N LEU A 91 -17.15 15.14 -8.00
CA LEU A 91 -15.89 15.64 -7.49
C LEU A 91 -15.18 14.55 -6.69
N ILE A 92 -14.00 14.14 -7.14
CA ILE A 92 -13.23 13.04 -6.59
C ILE A 92 -11.99 13.58 -5.85
N ALA A 93 -11.84 13.18 -4.59
CA ALA A 93 -10.59 13.27 -3.85
C ALA A 93 -9.82 11.95 -3.98
N ASP A 94 -8.54 12.04 -4.32
CA ASP A 94 -7.64 10.90 -4.52
C ASP A 94 -6.32 11.15 -3.76
N ARG A 95 -5.19 10.58 -4.22
CA ARG A 95 -3.88 10.62 -3.53
C ARG A 95 -3.25 12.01 -3.42
N ASP A 96 -3.78 13.02 -4.09
CA ASP A 96 -3.25 14.38 -4.11
C ASP A 96 -4.25 15.40 -3.52
N ALA A 97 -3.79 16.63 -3.30
CA ALA A 97 -4.61 17.68 -2.69
C ALA A 97 -5.65 18.29 -3.64
N THR A 98 -5.58 17.99 -4.93
CA THR A 98 -6.48 18.52 -5.95
C THR A 98 -7.73 17.67 -6.00
N LEU A 99 -8.88 18.32 -6.14
CA LEU A 99 -10.13 17.63 -6.40
C LEU A 99 -10.32 17.51 -7.92
N HIS A 100 -10.66 16.30 -8.36
CA HIS A 100 -10.76 15.96 -9.77
C HIS A 100 -12.23 15.83 -10.16
N PRO A 101 -12.76 16.72 -11.02
CA PRO A 101 -14.08 16.52 -11.60
C PRO A 101 -14.03 15.36 -12.58
N VAL A 102 -14.93 14.40 -12.41
CA VAL A 102 -15.05 13.21 -13.27
C VAL A 102 -16.48 13.10 -13.75
N SER A 103 -16.69 12.95 -15.05
CA SER A 103 -18.04 12.76 -15.58
C SER A 103 -18.68 11.51 -14.98
N TRP A 104 -20.00 11.56 -14.82
CA TRP A 104 -20.76 10.44 -14.29
C TRP A 104 -20.50 9.15 -15.07
N GLU A 105 -20.44 9.24 -16.39
CA GLU A 105 -20.24 8.12 -17.30
C GLU A 105 -18.87 7.47 -17.10
N ALA A 106 -17.80 8.27 -16.97
CA ALA A 106 -16.45 7.77 -16.70
C ALA A 106 -16.38 7.11 -15.32
N LEU A 107 -16.99 7.72 -14.30
CA LEU A 107 -17.04 7.13 -12.96
C LEU A 107 -17.85 5.82 -12.93
N ALA A 108 -18.97 5.76 -13.65
CA ALA A 108 -19.78 4.55 -13.76
C ALA A 108 -19.01 3.42 -14.44
N GLN A 109 -18.24 3.73 -15.49
CA GLN A 109 -17.35 2.80 -16.16
C GLN A 109 -16.23 2.32 -15.21
N ALA A 110 -15.60 3.24 -14.49
CA ALA A 110 -14.56 2.93 -13.51
C ALA A 110 -15.06 1.99 -12.40
N ARG A 111 -16.24 2.28 -11.82
CA ARG A 111 -16.87 1.45 -10.77
C ARG A 111 -17.38 0.11 -11.30
N GLY A 112 -17.80 0.07 -12.56
CA GLY A 112 -18.38 -1.10 -13.22
C GLY A 112 -17.38 -2.01 -13.93
N SER A 113 -16.08 -1.65 -13.91
CA SER A 113 -15.04 -2.40 -14.63
C SER A 113 -15.06 -3.90 -14.31
N THR A 114 -14.90 -4.71 -15.36
CA THR A 114 -14.82 -6.17 -15.25
C THR A 114 -13.40 -6.71 -15.40
N HIS A 115 -12.42 -5.82 -15.63
CA HIS A 115 -11.02 -6.18 -15.81
C HIS A 115 -10.45 -6.91 -14.58
N LYS A 116 -9.61 -7.91 -14.84
CA LYS A 116 -8.95 -8.73 -13.83
C LYS A 116 -7.60 -8.10 -13.45
N PRO A 117 -7.07 -8.38 -12.25
CA PRO A 117 -7.56 -9.33 -11.24
C PRO A 117 -8.57 -8.76 -10.24
N PHE A 118 -8.74 -7.44 -10.18
CA PHE A 118 -9.50 -6.76 -9.11
C PHE A 118 -10.73 -6.01 -9.66
N PRO A 119 -11.79 -6.66 -10.17
CA PRO A 119 -12.96 -5.92 -10.64
C PRO A 119 -13.68 -5.22 -9.47
N PRO A 120 -13.98 -3.91 -9.52
CA PRO A 120 -14.53 -3.16 -8.38
C PRO A 120 -15.96 -3.55 -7.99
N LYS A 121 -16.76 -4.05 -8.94
CA LYS A 121 -18.17 -4.48 -8.73
C LYS A 121 -19.01 -3.41 -8.02
N HIS A 122 -18.87 -2.17 -8.49
CA HIS A 122 -19.48 -0.98 -7.90
C HIS A 122 -19.41 -0.97 -6.37
N ARG A 123 -18.26 -1.34 -5.77
CA ARG A 123 -18.09 -1.35 -4.32
C ARG A 123 -17.94 0.07 -3.77
N TRP A 124 -18.57 0.33 -2.62
CA TRP A 124 -18.34 1.53 -1.82
C TRP A 124 -18.38 1.20 -0.33
N CYS A 125 -17.86 2.10 0.50
CA CYS A 125 -18.02 2.03 1.95
C CYS A 125 -18.75 3.26 2.47
N SER A 126 -19.67 3.05 3.41
CA SER A 126 -20.18 4.09 4.29
C SER A 126 -19.55 3.93 5.67
N PHE A 127 -19.40 5.04 6.39
CA PHE A 127 -18.76 5.05 7.71
C PHE A 127 -19.73 5.55 8.76
N ASN A 128 -19.80 4.84 9.88
CA ASN A 128 -20.51 5.31 11.06
C ASN A 128 -19.49 5.68 12.14
N PHE A 129 -19.44 6.98 12.42
CA PHE A 129 -18.48 7.60 13.32
C PHE A 129 -19.01 7.77 14.76
N THR A 130 -20.18 7.22 15.08
CA THR A 130 -20.86 7.42 16.37
C THR A 130 -19.99 7.04 17.57
N HIS A 131 -19.22 5.96 17.45
CA HIS A 131 -18.36 5.43 18.52
C HIS A 131 -16.87 5.69 18.30
N ARG A 132 -16.52 6.63 17.41
CA ARG A 132 -15.13 6.92 17.08
C ARG A 132 -14.34 7.35 18.33
N HIS A 133 -13.12 6.89 18.42
CA HIS A 133 -12.15 7.28 19.43
C HIS A 133 -10.72 7.24 18.84
N PRO A 134 -9.76 7.97 19.42
CA PRO A 134 -8.35 7.83 19.07
C PRO A 134 -7.87 6.38 19.29
N PRO A 135 -6.86 5.89 18.53
CA PRO A 135 -6.27 4.59 18.77
C PRO A 135 -5.73 4.50 20.20
N GLN A 136 -5.97 3.36 20.85
CA GLN A 136 -5.55 3.12 22.23
C GLN A 136 -4.25 2.30 22.28
N PRO A 137 -3.47 2.39 23.37
CA PRO A 137 -2.18 1.68 23.47
C PRO A 137 -2.26 0.18 23.15
N HIS A 138 -3.25 -0.54 23.69
CA HIS A 138 -3.43 -1.97 23.41
C HIS A 138 -3.60 -2.27 21.91
N ALA A 139 -4.38 -1.44 21.18
CA ALA A 139 -4.63 -1.62 19.76
C ALA A 139 -3.37 -1.38 18.92
N ILE A 140 -2.50 -0.49 19.37
CA ILE A 140 -1.19 -0.21 18.77
C ILE A 140 -0.25 -1.40 18.96
N PHE A 141 -0.12 -1.92 20.18
CA PHE A 141 0.73 -3.09 20.43
C PHE A 141 0.26 -4.33 19.68
N THR A 142 -1.06 -4.61 19.65
CA THR A 142 -1.63 -5.68 18.80
C THR A 142 -1.36 -5.45 17.31
N ALA A 143 -1.31 -4.19 16.85
CA ALA A 143 -0.95 -3.90 15.46
C ALA A 143 0.51 -4.22 15.16
N ILE A 144 1.41 -3.86 16.07
CA ILE A 144 2.85 -4.13 15.96
C ILE A 144 3.11 -5.64 16.00
N GLU A 145 2.52 -6.35 16.97
CA GLU A 145 2.64 -7.81 17.11
C GLU A 145 2.24 -8.54 15.81
N ARG A 146 1.12 -8.15 15.19
CA ARG A 146 0.73 -8.72 13.88
C ARG A 146 1.74 -8.45 12.76
N GLN A 147 2.43 -7.31 12.77
CA GLN A 147 3.48 -7.02 11.78
C GLN A 147 4.75 -7.84 12.07
N VAL A 148 5.13 -7.94 13.35
CA VAL A 148 6.25 -8.78 13.81
C VAL A 148 6.05 -10.22 13.35
N ASP A 149 4.88 -10.81 13.59
CA ASP A 149 4.56 -12.18 13.15
C ASP A 149 4.66 -12.34 11.63
N GLY A 150 4.07 -11.41 10.86
CA GLY A 150 4.14 -11.44 9.40
C GLY A 150 5.56 -11.30 8.84
N MET A 151 6.45 -10.58 9.54
CA MET A 151 7.81 -10.32 9.09
C MET A 151 8.81 -11.40 9.54
N LEU A 152 8.66 -11.93 10.75
CA LEU A 152 9.57 -12.93 11.34
C LEU A 152 9.09 -14.38 11.11
N HIS A 153 7.78 -14.62 11.14
CA HIS A 153 7.17 -15.95 11.06
C HIS A 153 6.22 -16.12 9.86
N PRO A 154 6.59 -15.67 8.63
CA PRO A 154 5.69 -15.76 7.49
C PRO A 154 5.37 -17.22 7.13
N PRO A 155 4.19 -17.53 6.56
CA PRO A 155 3.79 -18.90 6.23
C PRO A 155 4.64 -19.52 5.10
N ILE A 156 5.27 -18.70 4.25
CA ILE A 156 6.17 -19.13 3.17
C ILE A 156 7.40 -18.23 3.09
N SER A 157 8.45 -18.68 2.40
CA SER A 157 9.74 -17.98 2.31
C SER A 157 9.74 -16.73 1.43
N ASN A 158 8.63 -16.40 0.76
CA ASN A 158 8.50 -15.22 -0.10
C ASN A 158 8.12 -13.94 0.65
N PHE A 159 7.78 -14.04 1.93
CA PHE A 159 7.35 -12.89 2.75
C PHE A 159 8.35 -12.60 3.86
N GLY A 160 8.19 -11.41 4.46
CA GLY A 160 8.97 -10.99 5.60
C GLY A 160 10.48 -10.91 5.34
N VAL A 161 11.26 -11.03 6.41
CA VAL A 161 12.73 -11.00 6.34
C VAL A 161 13.27 -12.14 5.46
N ARG A 162 12.61 -13.32 5.48
CA ARG A 162 12.97 -14.45 4.61
C ARG A 162 12.79 -14.11 3.12
N GLY A 163 11.72 -13.37 2.78
CA GLY A 163 11.45 -12.87 1.43
C GLY A 163 12.54 -11.92 0.95
N ILE A 164 13.00 -11.00 1.80
CA ILE A 164 14.08 -10.07 1.46
C ILE A 164 15.38 -10.84 1.18
N ARG A 165 15.76 -11.79 2.05
CA ARG A 165 16.93 -12.66 1.82
C ARG A 165 16.81 -13.45 0.52
N LYS A 166 15.61 -13.98 0.23
CA LYS A 166 15.35 -14.71 -1.01
C LYS A 166 15.50 -13.81 -2.24
N THR A 167 15.00 -12.58 -2.18
CA THR A 167 15.18 -11.58 -3.24
C THR A 167 16.67 -11.35 -3.51
N ALA A 168 17.51 -11.20 -2.48
CA ALA A 168 18.95 -11.03 -2.64
C ALA A 168 19.64 -12.19 -3.41
N GLN A 169 19.11 -13.40 -3.30
CA GLN A 169 19.62 -14.56 -4.05
C GLN A 169 19.05 -14.64 -5.47
N LEU A 170 17.81 -14.20 -5.69
CA LEU A 170 17.12 -14.36 -6.98
C LEU A 170 17.49 -13.28 -7.99
N VAL A 171 17.59 -12.01 -7.57
CA VAL A 171 17.83 -10.88 -8.48
C VAL A 171 19.08 -11.07 -9.35
N PRO A 172 20.24 -11.52 -8.82
CA PRO A 172 21.44 -11.80 -9.63
C PRO A 172 21.21 -12.75 -10.80
N HIS A 173 20.25 -13.67 -10.67
CA HIS A 173 19.95 -14.74 -11.63
C HIS A 173 18.73 -14.44 -12.50
N TRP A 174 18.11 -13.25 -12.40
CA TRP A 174 16.94 -12.89 -13.21
C TRP A 174 17.20 -12.97 -14.71
N HIS A 175 18.42 -12.64 -15.15
CA HIS A 175 18.83 -12.71 -16.55
C HIS A 175 18.79 -14.14 -17.15
N GLU A 176 18.83 -15.19 -16.31
CA GLU A 176 18.77 -16.58 -16.76
C GLU A 176 17.35 -16.99 -17.20
N THR A 177 16.33 -16.26 -16.73
CA THR A 177 14.91 -16.62 -16.92
C THR A 177 14.08 -15.54 -17.62
N LEU A 178 14.56 -14.29 -17.64
CA LEU A 178 13.90 -13.16 -18.28
C LEU A 178 14.61 -12.78 -19.58
N ALA A 179 13.82 -12.55 -20.63
CA ALA A 179 14.30 -11.89 -21.84
C ALA A 179 14.78 -10.45 -21.53
N PRO A 180 15.67 -9.85 -22.34
CA PRO A 180 16.26 -8.53 -22.05
C PRO A 180 15.26 -7.42 -21.72
N ASP A 181 14.21 -7.26 -22.51
CA ASP A 181 13.17 -6.24 -22.27
C ASP A 181 12.37 -6.52 -20.99
N ALA A 182 12.08 -7.80 -20.72
CA ALA A 182 11.38 -8.22 -19.51
C ALA A 182 12.25 -8.02 -18.25
N LEU A 183 13.58 -8.17 -18.37
CA LEU A 183 14.52 -7.87 -17.30
C LEU A 183 14.55 -6.38 -16.99
N LYS A 184 14.69 -5.52 -18.01
CA LYS A 184 14.63 -4.05 -17.84
C LYS A 184 13.32 -3.63 -17.19
N TRP A 185 12.20 -4.18 -17.65
CA TRP A 185 10.89 -3.94 -17.04
C TRP A 185 10.83 -4.42 -15.58
N ALA A 186 11.33 -5.61 -15.25
CA ALA A 186 11.32 -6.13 -13.88
C ALA A 186 12.14 -5.25 -12.91
N LEU A 187 13.29 -4.75 -13.37
CA LEU A 187 14.13 -3.82 -12.61
C LEU A 187 13.41 -2.48 -12.39
N PHE A 188 12.87 -1.88 -13.46
CA PHE A 188 12.12 -0.63 -13.37
C PHE A 188 10.88 -0.77 -12.48
N ASN A 189 10.14 -1.86 -12.63
CA ASN A 189 8.97 -2.17 -11.81
C ASN A 189 9.34 -2.35 -10.33
N SER A 190 10.50 -2.94 -10.02
CA SER A 190 11.01 -3.03 -8.64
C SER A 190 11.31 -1.65 -8.06
N TYR A 191 11.90 -0.75 -8.84
CA TYR A 191 12.05 0.67 -8.46
C TYR A 191 10.70 1.32 -8.14
N ILE A 192 9.68 1.13 -8.99
CA ILE A 192 8.35 1.72 -8.77
C ILE A 192 7.78 1.31 -7.39
N PHE A 193 7.87 0.03 -7.01
CA PHE A 193 7.34 -0.41 -5.72
C PHE A 193 8.13 0.07 -4.50
N ILE A 194 9.44 0.32 -4.66
CA ILE A 194 10.30 0.83 -3.59
C ILE A 194 10.17 2.35 -3.42
N SER A 195 10.07 3.07 -4.55
CA SER A 195 10.09 4.54 -4.65
C SER A 195 8.76 5.17 -4.26
N PRO A 196 8.75 6.44 -3.78
CA PRO A 196 7.51 7.18 -3.58
C PRO A 196 6.65 7.30 -4.84
N VAL A 197 7.25 7.20 -6.04
CA VAL A 197 6.54 7.25 -7.34
C VAL A 197 5.45 6.17 -7.45
N GLY A 198 5.69 4.97 -6.92
CA GLY A 198 4.69 3.89 -6.94
C GLY A 198 3.64 3.98 -5.83
N GLY A 199 3.60 5.07 -5.07
CA GLY A 199 2.62 5.28 -4.00
C GLY A 199 2.92 4.57 -2.68
N SER A 200 4.15 4.05 -2.49
CA SER A 200 4.58 3.46 -1.20
C SER A 200 4.95 4.50 -0.14
N GLY A 201 5.05 5.78 -0.53
CA GLY A 201 5.65 6.83 0.29
C GLY A 201 7.17 6.73 0.40
N GLY A 202 7.80 5.82 -0.37
CA GLY A 202 9.25 5.61 -0.39
C GLY A 202 9.75 4.61 0.64
N GLY A 203 11.00 4.16 0.45
CA GLY A 203 11.68 3.23 1.36
C GLY A 203 10.88 1.94 1.57
N MET A 204 10.12 1.49 0.57
CA MET A 204 9.27 0.32 0.66
C MET A 204 8.29 0.38 1.87
N PHE A 205 7.64 1.53 2.13
CA PHE A 205 6.77 1.83 3.29
C PHE A 205 7.48 2.06 4.64
N ARG A 206 8.80 1.93 4.74
CA ARG A 206 9.50 2.01 6.04
C ARG A 206 9.49 3.43 6.62
N TYR A 207 9.47 4.47 5.80
CA TYR A 207 9.28 5.84 6.31
C TYR A 207 7.89 6.03 6.92
N MET A 208 6.85 5.43 6.34
CA MET A 208 5.49 5.47 6.90
C MET A 208 5.45 4.71 8.24
N PHE A 209 6.07 3.53 8.28
CA PHE A 209 6.13 2.72 9.50
C PHE A 209 6.98 3.40 10.61
N SER A 210 8.07 4.08 10.25
CA SER A 210 8.87 4.89 11.17
C SER A 210 8.05 6.01 11.83
N ARG A 211 7.29 6.78 11.03
CA ARG A 211 6.39 7.81 11.57
C ARG A 211 5.31 7.22 12.48
N PHE A 212 4.74 6.07 12.08
CA PHE A 212 3.80 5.33 12.93
C PHE A 212 4.42 4.97 14.29
N LEU A 213 5.66 4.48 14.34
CA LEU A 213 6.32 4.13 15.60
C LEU A 213 6.62 5.35 16.49
N HIS A 214 6.97 6.50 15.89
CA HIS A 214 7.13 7.75 16.63
C HIS A 214 5.80 8.24 17.23
N GLU A 215 4.71 8.20 16.47
CA GLU A 215 3.37 8.53 16.98
C GLU A 215 2.90 7.52 18.03
N ALA A 216 3.20 6.23 17.83
CA ALA A 216 2.90 5.17 18.76
C ALA A 216 3.58 5.40 20.12
N ALA A 217 4.87 5.77 20.13
CA ALA A 217 5.60 6.10 21.36
C ALA A 217 4.89 7.20 22.18
N ALA A 218 4.41 8.25 21.51
CA ALA A 218 3.69 9.33 22.17
C ALA A 218 2.33 8.91 22.76
N ILE A 219 1.65 7.94 22.13
CA ILE A 219 0.34 7.44 22.58
C ILE A 219 0.49 6.39 23.69
N THR A 220 1.48 5.50 23.59
CA THR A 220 1.70 4.41 24.54
C THR A 220 2.56 4.81 25.73
N GLY A 221 3.43 5.82 25.59
CA GLY A 221 4.45 6.18 26.57
C GLY A 221 5.69 5.28 26.53
N CYS A 222 5.85 4.43 25.51
CA CYS A 222 7.01 3.55 25.35
C CYS A 222 8.04 4.20 24.38
N ASP A 223 9.09 4.77 24.95
CA ASP A 223 10.14 5.47 24.20
C ASP A 223 10.94 4.53 23.28
N GLU A 224 11.01 3.23 23.60
CA GLU A 224 11.66 2.20 22.79
C GLU A 224 11.02 2.04 21.40
N LEU A 225 9.74 2.41 21.26
CA LEU A 225 9.07 2.48 19.96
C LEU A 225 9.67 3.59 19.09
N ALA A 226 9.98 4.75 19.67
CA ALA A 226 10.63 5.84 18.93
C ALA A 226 12.05 5.46 18.49
N ASP A 227 12.79 4.74 19.33
CA ASP A 227 14.11 4.20 19.00
C ASP A 227 14.05 3.20 17.84
N SER A 228 13.01 2.35 17.82
CA SER A 228 12.71 1.46 16.71
C SER A 228 12.30 2.24 15.45
N GLY A 229 11.53 3.32 15.61
CA GLY A 229 11.16 4.24 14.54
C GLY A 229 12.38 4.79 13.78
N ARG A 230 13.42 5.23 14.50
CA ARG A 230 14.69 5.68 13.90
C ARG A 230 15.44 4.56 13.19
N ALA A 231 15.31 3.30 13.64
CA ALA A 231 15.88 2.16 12.93
C ALA A 231 15.16 1.92 11.60
N PHE A 232 13.82 1.96 11.60
CA PHE A 232 13.04 1.82 10.36
C PHE A 232 13.25 2.96 9.37
N GLU A 233 13.54 4.18 9.82
CA GLU A 233 13.94 5.27 8.92
C GLU A 233 15.21 4.92 8.15
N ARG A 234 16.26 4.45 8.84
CA ARG A 234 17.51 4.01 8.20
C ARG A 234 17.33 2.82 7.27
N ILE A 235 16.44 1.89 7.61
CA ILE A 235 16.06 0.78 6.72
C ILE A 235 15.37 1.34 5.46
N GLY A 236 14.53 2.36 5.62
CA GLY A 236 13.93 3.11 4.51
C GLY A 236 14.98 3.73 3.59
N ASP A 237 16.02 4.34 4.15
CA ASP A 237 17.15 4.91 3.39
C ASP A 237 17.88 3.84 2.58
N ALA A 238 18.14 2.68 3.20
CA ALA A 238 18.79 1.55 2.52
C ALA A 238 17.91 1.01 1.37
N TRP A 239 16.60 0.88 1.59
CA TRP A 239 15.66 0.54 0.52
C TRP A 239 15.67 1.58 -0.60
N ALA A 240 15.69 2.88 -0.28
CA ALA A 240 15.73 3.94 -1.28
C ALA A 240 16.97 3.83 -2.18
N GLN A 241 18.15 3.59 -1.59
CA GLN A 241 19.39 3.37 -2.36
C GLN A 241 19.30 2.17 -3.31
N VAL A 242 18.72 1.05 -2.84
CA VAL A 242 18.47 -0.12 -3.69
C VAL A 242 17.45 0.20 -4.80
N GLY A 243 16.42 1.00 -4.51
CA GLY A 243 15.48 1.50 -5.50
C GLY A 243 16.16 2.32 -6.59
N ASP A 244 17.01 3.27 -6.22
CA ASP A 244 17.76 4.09 -7.17
C ASP A 244 18.71 3.23 -8.03
N TRP A 245 19.32 2.21 -7.42
CA TRP A 245 20.11 1.22 -8.16
C TRP A 245 19.24 0.45 -9.18
N PHE A 246 18.05 -0.03 -8.79
CA PHE A 246 17.13 -0.72 -9.69
C PHE A 246 16.76 0.14 -10.90
N LYS A 247 16.48 1.43 -10.68
CA LYS A 247 16.21 2.38 -11.75
C LYS A 247 17.42 2.54 -12.67
N ALA A 248 18.58 2.86 -12.12
CA ALA A 248 19.79 3.10 -12.89
C ALA A 248 20.18 1.87 -13.73
N VAL A 249 20.06 0.66 -13.18
CA VAL A 249 20.37 -0.58 -13.90
C VAL A 249 19.30 -0.95 -14.93
N SER A 250 18.04 -0.51 -14.77
CA SER A 250 17.02 -0.69 -15.81
C SER A 250 17.29 0.10 -17.09
N GLU A 251 18.06 1.19 -17.00
CA GLU A 251 18.33 2.13 -18.08
C GLU A 251 19.63 1.84 -18.85
N VAL A 252 20.51 0.95 -18.37
CA VAL A 252 21.75 0.58 -19.08
C VAL A 252 21.50 -0.39 -20.23
N ASP A 253 22.45 -0.47 -21.17
CA ASP A 253 22.38 -1.38 -22.31
C ASP A 253 22.43 -2.85 -21.91
N ASP A 254 23.32 -3.21 -20.98
CA ASP A 254 23.49 -4.56 -20.44
C ASP A 254 23.26 -4.59 -18.91
N PRO A 255 21.99 -4.73 -18.46
CA PRO A 255 21.68 -4.85 -17.04
C PRO A 255 22.24 -6.11 -16.38
N ALA A 256 22.41 -7.20 -17.15
CA ALA A 256 22.79 -8.51 -16.61
C ALA A 256 24.17 -8.48 -15.95
N ALA A 257 25.11 -7.72 -16.53
CA ALA A 257 26.46 -7.52 -15.98
C ALA A 257 26.48 -6.87 -14.59
N ARG A 258 25.40 -6.18 -14.19
CA ARG A 258 25.33 -5.42 -12.95
C ARG A 258 24.51 -6.08 -11.85
N LEU A 259 23.68 -7.10 -12.16
CA LEU A 259 22.71 -7.65 -11.21
C LEU A 259 23.31 -8.15 -9.89
N ALA A 260 24.57 -8.60 -9.90
CA ALA A 260 25.25 -9.06 -8.69
C ALA A 260 25.50 -7.94 -7.67
N GLU A 261 25.53 -6.67 -8.09
CA GLU A 261 25.79 -5.51 -7.24
C GLU A 261 24.73 -5.33 -6.13
N CYS A 262 23.47 -5.73 -6.37
CA CYS A 262 22.39 -5.56 -5.39
C CYS A 262 22.39 -6.59 -4.26
N LYS A 263 23.15 -7.69 -4.40
CA LYS A 263 23.07 -8.81 -3.46
C LYS A 263 23.44 -8.38 -2.03
N LEU A 264 24.59 -7.75 -1.86
CA LEU A 264 25.07 -7.33 -0.54
C LEU A 264 24.13 -6.28 0.09
N PRO A 265 23.73 -5.19 -0.60
CA PRO A 265 22.74 -4.24 -0.05
C PRO A 265 21.42 -4.90 0.39
N LEU A 266 20.90 -5.86 -0.37
CA LEU A 266 19.66 -6.57 0.00
C LEU A 266 19.86 -7.51 1.20
N GLU A 267 21.03 -8.16 1.32
CA GLU A 267 21.38 -8.97 2.49
C GLU A 267 21.53 -8.11 3.76
N GLU A 268 22.13 -6.92 3.64
CA GLU A 268 22.24 -5.94 4.72
C GLU A 268 20.87 -5.43 5.16
N ILE A 269 20.00 -5.07 4.23
CA ILE A 269 18.61 -4.69 4.54
C ILE A 269 17.91 -5.83 5.30
N ALA A 270 18.06 -7.08 4.85
CA ALA A 270 17.44 -8.21 5.54
C ALA A 270 17.98 -8.43 6.96
N ALA A 271 19.26 -8.14 7.20
CA ALA A 271 19.84 -8.18 8.54
C ALA A 271 19.26 -7.06 9.42
N LEU A 272 19.24 -5.82 8.93
CA LEU A 272 18.69 -4.67 9.64
C LEU A 272 17.20 -4.85 9.97
N GLU A 273 16.41 -5.35 9.02
CA GLU A 273 15.00 -5.69 9.25
C GLU A 273 14.85 -6.77 10.31
N GLY A 274 15.66 -7.84 10.23
CA GLY A 274 15.65 -8.92 11.21
C GLY A 274 15.89 -8.41 12.64
N GLU A 275 16.88 -7.55 12.83
CA GLU A 275 17.18 -6.93 14.12
C GLU A 275 16.05 -5.99 14.60
N ALA A 276 15.54 -5.13 13.71
CA ALA A 276 14.49 -4.16 14.05
C ALA A 276 13.16 -4.84 14.41
N TRP A 277 12.76 -5.88 13.67
CA TRP A 277 11.56 -6.66 13.99
C TRP A 277 11.72 -7.49 15.26
N ALA A 278 12.89 -8.07 15.53
CA ALA A 278 13.15 -8.78 16.78
C ALA A 278 13.07 -7.84 18.00
N ARG A 279 13.58 -6.61 17.88
CA ARG A 279 13.42 -5.60 18.93
C ARG A 279 11.95 -5.26 19.18
N LEU A 280 11.15 -5.08 18.12
CA LEU A 280 9.72 -4.84 18.27
C LEU A 280 9.01 -6.03 18.93
N ASP A 281 9.43 -7.26 18.64
CA ASP A 281 8.91 -8.46 19.31
C ASP A 281 9.18 -8.40 20.83
N GLU A 282 10.42 -8.11 21.23
CA GLU A 282 10.78 -7.95 22.65
C GLU A 282 9.93 -6.89 23.35
N ILE A 283 9.70 -5.74 22.70
CA ILE A 283 8.86 -4.65 23.22
C ILE A 283 7.41 -5.13 23.41
N VAL A 284 6.79 -5.77 22.40
CA VAL A 284 5.39 -6.20 22.53
C VAL A 284 5.21 -7.34 23.54
N GLN A 285 6.19 -8.24 23.69
CA GLN A 285 6.15 -9.29 24.70
C GLN A 285 6.27 -8.73 26.12
N ALA A 286 7.13 -7.73 26.34
CA ALA A 286 7.28 -7.07 27.63
C ALA A 286 5.97 -6.38 28.06
N GLU A 287 5.31 -5.68 27.15
CA GLU A 287 4.03 -5.01 27.40
C GLU A 287 2.87 -6.00 27.58
N GLY A 288 2.87 -7.10 26.83
CA GLY A 288 1.91 -8.20 27.00
C GLY A 288 1.99 -8.88 28.37
N MET A 289 3.18 -8.92 28.98
CA MET A 289 3.38 -9.41 30.35
C MET A 289 2.99 -8.40 31.45
N ALA A 290 2.89 -7.11 31.11
CA ALA A 290 2.58 -6.03 32.04
C ALA A 290 1.07 -5.76 32.19
N MET A 291 0.24 -6.26 31.27
CA MET A 291 -1.24 -6.19 31.29
C MET A 291 -1.87 -7.36 32.04
#